data_AF-A0A935BSL6-F1
#
_entry.id   AF-A0A935BSL6-F1
#
_cell.length_a   1.000
_cell.length_b   1.000
_cell.length_c   1.000
_cell.angle_alpha   90.00
_cell.angle_beta   90.00
_cell.angle_gamma   90.00
#
_symmetry.space_group_name_H-M   'P 1'
#
loop_
_entity.id
_entity.type
_entity.pdbx_description
1 polymer ?
#
loop_
_entity_poly.entity_id
_entity_poly.type
_entity_poly.pdbx_seq_one_letter_code
_entity_poly.pdbx_strand_id
1 'polypeptide(L)'
;MNTDIKTIKALPDFKLQVELADGSRGVFDLRPHLGHPGMAALTDPAYFSRVTVLLGAATWPGGEDIAPETLAAQLQSLQVA
;
A
#
# COMPACT_ATOMS: atom_id res chain seq x y z
N MET A 1 8.01 -6.68 -12.21
CA MET A 1 6.92 -7.60 -12.60
C MET A 1 5.72 -6.81 -13.10
N ASN A 2 4.72 -7.45 -13.73
CA ASN A 2 3.53 -6.74 -14.21
C ASN A 2 2.72 -6.08 -13.08
N THR A 3 2.94 -6.50 -11.84
CA THR A 3 2.28 -6.01 -10.64
C THR A 3 3.06 -4.92 -9.90
N ASP A 4 4.28 -4.54 -10.33
CA ASP A 4 5.09 -3.56 -9.58
C ASP A 4 4.30 -2.26 -9.35
N ILE A 5 4.44 -1.68 -8.16
CA ILE A 5 3.79 -0.41 -7.85
C ILE A 5 4.44 0.70 -8.69
N LYS A 6 3.63 1.38 -9.50
CA LYS A 6 4.02 2.59 -10.24
C LYS A 6 3.88 3.84 -9.39
N THR A 7 2.74 3.98 -8.72
CA THR A 7 2.47 5.11 -7.84
C THR A 7 1.77 4.65 -6.57
N ILE A 8 2.09 5.32 -5.46
CA ILE A 8 1.45 5.09 -4.17
C ILE A 8 1.23 6.41 -3.46
N LYS A 9 0.09 6.52 -2.78
CA LYS A 9 -0.22 7.66 -1.93
C LYS A 9 -0.95 7.19 -0.68
N ALA A 10 -0.44 7.59 0.49
CA ALA A 10 -1.15 7.43 1.74
C ALA A 10 -2.40 8.32 1.78
N LEU A 11 -3.50 7.74 2.23
CA LEU A 11 -4.78 8.38 2.48
C LEU A 11 -5.09 8.33 3.99
N PRO A 12 -6.06 9.11 4.48
CA PRO A 12 -6.58 8.95 5.83
C PRO A 12 -7.07 7.52 6.13
N ASP A 13 -7.20 7.20 7.41
CA ASP A 13 -7.67 5.89 7.90
C ASP A 13 -6.83 4.69 7.42
N PHE A 14 -5.51 4.85 7.31
CA PHE A 14 -4.56 3.80 6.93
C PHE A 14 -4.86 3.16 5.57
N LYS A 15 -5.28 3.98 4.61
CA LYS A 15 -5.55 3.55 3.24
C LYS A 15 -4.41 3.94 2.31
N LEU A 16 -4.21 3.14 1.27
CA LEU A 16 -3.25 3.40 0.21
C LEU A 16 -4.00 3.51 -1.11
N GLN A 17 -3.82 4.62 -1.82
CA GLN A 17 -4.14 4.69 -3.24
C GLN A 17 -2.96 4.13 -4.02
N VAL A 18 -3.21 3.15 -4.88
CA VAL A 18 -2.17 2.38 -5.58
C VAL A 18 -2.46 2.34 -7.07
N GLU A 19 -1.41 2.48 -7.87
CA GLU A 19 -1.39 2.13 -9.30
C GLU A 19 -0.30 1.09 -9.54
N LEU A 20 -0.66 -0.01 -10.19
CA LEU A 20 0.25 -1.09 -10.56
C LEU A 20 0.72 -0.97 -12.00
N ALA A 21 1.80 -1.68 -12.36
CA ALA A 21 2.42 -1.60 -13.67
C ALA A 21 1.49 -2.05 -14.82
N ASP A 22 0.58 -3.00 -14.57
CA ASP A 22 -0.45 -3.48 -15.49
C ASP A 22 -1.61 -2.50 -15.72
N GLY A 23 -1.62 -1.37 -15.02
CA GLY A 23 -2.65 -0.33 -15.11
C GLY A 23 -3.78 -0.46 -14.10
N SER A 24 -3.80 -1.51 -13.28
CA SER A 24 -4.74 -1.67 -12.18
C SER A 24 -4.58 -0.53 -11.18
N ARG A 25 -5.71 0.07 -10.77
CA ARG A 25 -5.76 1.20 -9.84
C ARG A 25 -6.84 0.98 -8.80
N GLY A 26 -6.54 1.34 -7.56
CA GLY A 26 -7.52 1.21 -6.51
C GLY A 26 -7.07 1.70 -5.15
N VAL A 27 -7.90 1.40 -4.16
CA VAL A 27 -7.61 1.67 -2.75
C VAL A 27 -7.41 0.35 -2.01
N PHE A 28 -6.34 0.28 -1.23
CA PHE A 28 -6.06 -0.81 -0.31
C PHE A 28 -6.27 -0.31 1.13
N ASP A 29 -7.05 -1.05 1.92
CA ASP A 29 -7.31 -0.75 3.33
C ASP A 29 -6.38 -1.58 4.22
N LEU A 30 -5.42 -0.92 4.88
CA LEU A 30 -4.43 -1.61 5.71
C LEU A 30 -4.98 -1.96 7.11
N ARG A 31 -6.10 -1.38 7.54
CA ARG A 31 -6.60 -1.55 8.92
C ARG A 31 -6.79 -3.01 9.37
N PRO A 32 -7.31 -3.94 8.53
CA PRO A 32 -7.43 -5.34 8.92
C PRO A 32 -6.08 -6.01 9.23
N HIS A 33 -4.97 -5.44 8.75
CA HIS A 33 -3.63 -5.99 8.84
C HIS A 33 -2.79 -5.37 9.97
N LEU A 34 -3.21 -4.24 10.54
CA LEU A 34 -2.44 -3.51 11.56
C LEU A 34 -2.24 -4.29 12.88
N GLY A 35 -3.02 -5.34 13.10
CA GLY A 35 -2.85 -6.24 14.25
C GLY A 35 -1.67 -7.22 14.12
N HIS A 36 -1.05 -7.34 12.94
CA HIS A 36 0.11 -8.20 12.76
C HIS A 36 1.36 -7.61 13.43
N PRO A 37 2.18 -8.42 14.14
CA PRO A 37 3.36 -7.92 14.86
C PRO A 37 4.33 -7.09 14.00
N GLY A 38 4.48 -7.41 12.72
CA GLY A 38 5.34 -6.68 11.78
C GLY A 38 4.78 -5.32 11.31
N MET A 39 3.53 -4.98 11.66
CA MET A 39 2.85 -3.76 11.22
C MET A 39 2.73 -2.71 12.34
N ALA A 40 3.33 -2.96 13.51
CA ALA A 40 3.17 -2.11 14.69
C ALA A 40 3.56 -0.64 14.42
N ALA A 41 4.64 -0.40 13.67
CA ALA A 41 5.08 0.95 13.30
C ALA A 41 4.06 1.69 12.42
N LEU A 42 3.25 0.96 11.64
CA LEU A 42 2.26 1.52 10.72
C LEU A 42 1.00 2.01 11.42
N THR A 43 0.87 1.79 12.73
CA THR A 43 -0.27 2.30 13.54
C THR A 43 -0.16 3.79 13.85
N ASP A 44 1.01 4.41 13.65
CA ASP A 44 1.17 5.87 13.70
C ASP A 44 0.85 6.48 12.32
N PRO A 45 -0.20 7.31 12.20
CA PRO A 45 -0.57 7.96 10.93
C PRO A 45 0.57 8.78 10.29
N ALA A 46 1.41 9.44 11.11
CA ALA A 46 2.52 10.27 10.62
C ALA A 46 3.71 9.45 10.15
N TYR A 47 3.86 8.22 10.66
CA TYR A 47 4.81 7.25 10.12
C TYR A 47 4.25 6.57 8.88
N PHE A 48 2.99 6.13 8.92
CA PHE A 48 2.27 5.52 7.80
C PHE A 48 2.30 6.39 6.54
N SER A 49 2.17 7.72 6.69
CA SER A 49 2.21 8.65 5.55
C SER A 49 3.55 8.74 4.83
N ARG A 50 4.61 8.11 5.36
CA ARG A 50 5.96 8.11 4.78
C ARG A 50 6.19 6.96 3.79
N VAL A 51 5.13 6.26 3.39
CA VAL A 51 5.20 5.20 2.39
C VAL A 51 5.87 5.69 1.11
N THR A 52 6.75 4.86 0.57
CA THR A 52 7.44 5.07 -0.71
C THR A 52 7.40 3.80 -1.53
N VAL A 53 7.85 3.87 -2.79
CA VAL A 53 8.08 2.68 -3.61
C VAL A 53 9.57 2.35 -3.58
N LEU A 54 9.92 1.14 -3.14
CA LEU A 54 11.27 0.61 -3.21
C LEU A 54 11.22 -0.79 -3.82
N LEU A 55 12.01 -1.02 -4.87
CA LEU A 55 12.06 -2.31 -5.60
C LEU A 55 10.67 -2.84 -6.02
N GLY A 56 9.73 -1.95 -6.34
CA GLY A 56 8.36 -2.29 -6.76
C GLY A 56 7.37 -2.58 -5.64
N ALA A 57 7.80 -2.53 -4.37
CA ALA A 57 6.97 -2.73 -3.18
C ALA A 57 6.66 -1.41 -2.46
N ALA A 58 5.58 -1.41 -1.66
CA ALA A 58 5.28 -0.30 -0.76
C ALA A 58 6.19 -0.42 0.45
N THR A 59 6.96 0.61 0.78
CA THR A 59 8.03 0.51 1.79
C THR A 59 8.07 1.72 2.69
N TRP A 60 8.30 1.48 3.98
CA TRP A 60 8.44 2.49 5.02
C TRP A 60 9.90 2.67 5.48
N PRO A 61 10.24 3.78 6.16
CA PRO A 61 11.63 4.09 6.54
C PRO A 61 12.33 3.03 7.41
N GLY A 62 11.57 2.26 8.19
CA GLY A 62 12.05 1.18 9.06
C GLY A 62 12.28 -0.13 8.33
N GLY A 63 11.97 -0.19 7.02
CA GLY A 63 12.15 -1.36 6.18
C GLY A 63 10.93 -2.27 6.12
N GLU A 64 9.82 -1.93 6.78
CA GLU A 64 8.55 -2.63 6.56
C GLU A 64 8.13 -2.45 5.11
N ASP A 65 7.68 -3.54 4.49
CA ASP A 65 7.19 -3.52 3.13
C ASP A 65 5.93 -4.37 2.93
N ILE A 66 5.19 -4.02 1.88
CA ILE A 66 4.06 -4.80 1.38
C ILE A 66 4.31 -5.08 -0.09
N ALA A 67 4.40 -6.36 -0.42
CA ALA A 67 4.61 -6.83 -1.77
C ALA A 67 3.43 -6.43 -2.70
N PRO A 68 3.71 -6.09 -3.96
CA PRO A 68 2.68 -5.68 -4.93
C PRO A 68 1.55 -6.70 -5.10
N GLU A 69 1.85 -8.00 -5.02
CA GLU A 69 0.85 -9.08 -5.12
C GLU A 69 -0.16 -9.04 -3.98
N THR A 70 0.28 -8.64 -2.78
CA THR A 70 -0.60 -8.50 -1.61
C THR A 70 -1.57 -7.35 -1.82
N LEU A 71 -1.10 -6.24 -2.38
CA LEU A 71 -1.93 -5.10 -2.72
C LEU A 71 -2.93 -5.49 -3.82
N ALA A 72 -2.45 -6.12 -4.90
CA ALA A 72 -3.27 -6.53 -6.04
C ALA A 72 -4.43 -7.45 -5.63
N ALA A 73 -4.20 -8.39 -4.70
CA ALA A 73 -5.20 -9.36 -4.27
C ALA A 73 -6.41 -8.74 -3.54
N GLN A 74 -6.25 -7.57 -2.93
CA GLN A 74 -7.30 -6.90 -2.14
C GLN A 74 -7.60 -5.48 -2.63
N LEU A 75 -7.07 -5.12 -3.80
CA LEU A 75 -7.21 -3.78 -4.35
C LEU A 75 -8.68 -3.52 -4.71
N GLN A 76 -9.31 -2.57 -4.03
CA GLN A 76 -10.66 -2.16 -4.38
C GLN A 76 -10.57 -1.21 -5.56
N SER A 77 -10.98 -1.68 -6.74
CA SER A 77 -10.91 -0.91 -7.98
C SER A 77 -11.65 0.42 -7.82
N LEU A 78 -10.97 1.51 -8.17
CA LEU A 78 -11.64 2.78 -8.37
C LEU A 78 -12.43 2.68 -9.68
N GLN A 79 -13.69 2.28 -9.60
CA GLN A 79 -14.56 2.29 -10.76
C GLN A 79 -14.73 3.73 -11.22
N VAL A 80 -14.32 4.04 -12.45
CA VAL A 80 -14.73 5.26 -13.13
C VAL A 80 -16.20 5.07 -13.47
N ALA A 81 -17.07 5.94 -12.93
CA ALA A 81 -18.47 6.02 -13.32
C ALA A 81 -18.62 6.44 -14.79
#